data_AF-A0A292SRU9-F1
#
_entry.id   AF-A0A292SRU9-F1
#
_cell.length_a   1.000
_cell.length_b   1.000
_cell.length_c   1.000
_cell.angle_alpha   90.00
_cell.angle_beta   90.00
_cell.angle_gamma   90.00
#
_symmetry.space_group_name_H-M   'P 1'
#
loop_
_entity.id
_entity.type
_entity.pdbx_description
1 polymer ?
#
loop_
_entity_poly.entity_id
_entity_poly.type
_entity_poly.pdbx_seq_one_letter_code
_entity_poly.pdbx_strand_id
1 'polypeptide(L)' 'MSKSKKYRIKQKDFMGLENLVERIYNTTVVLDYFCQKQQEYEELRNITPIIHNLRQDSDTLNAYFINYPEGNIQYRY' A
#
# COMPACT_ATOMS: atom_id res chain seq x y z
N MET A 1 21.56 5.51 24.53
CA MET A 1 20.52 4.70 23.85
C MET A 1 19.22 5.48 23.89
N SER A 2 18.77 6.03 22.75
CA SER A 2 17.49 6.76 22.73
C SER A 2 16.35 5.76 22.96
N LYS A 3 15.45 6.07 23.90
CA LYS A 3 14.22 5.30 24.08
C LYS A 3 13.45 5.42 22.77
N SER A 4 13.36 4.34 22.00
CA SER A 4 12.47 4.28 20.84
C SER A 4 11.07 4.64 21.34
N LYS A 5 10.58 5.81 20.95
CA LYS A 5 9.18 6.17 21.18
C LYS A 5 8.38 5.11 20.44
N LYS A 6 7.79 4.15 21.17
CA LYS A 6 6.81 3.22 20.61
C LYS A 6 5.69 4.08 20.04
N TYR A 7 5.65 4.22 18.71
CA TYR A 7 4.55 4.88 18.02
C TYR A 7 3.30 4.04 18.28
N ARG A 8 2.46 4.50 19.21
CA ARG A 8 1.14 3.93 19.45
C ARG A 8 0.19 4.57 18.44
N ILE A 9 -0.05 3.88 17.33
CA ILE A 9 -1.06 4.27 16.35
C ILE A 9 -2.42 4.16 17.06
N LYS A 10 -3.20 5.26 17.12
CA LYS A 10 -4.56 5.19 17.65
C LYS A 10 -5.45 4.49 16.63
N GLN A 11 -6.52 3.83 17.06
CA GLN A 11 -7.44 3.13 16.16
C GLN A 11 -7.97 4.02 15.02
N LYS A 12 -8.31 5.29 15.32
CA LYS A 12 -8.69 6.28 14.29
C LYS A 12 -7.59 6.55 13.26
N ASP A 13 -6.32 6.54 13.69
CA ASP A 13 -5.17 6.77 12.83
C ASP A 13 -4.93 5.50 11.97
N PHE A 14 -5.24 4.32 12.50
CA PHE A 14 -5.19 3.04 11.78
C PHE A 14 -6.26 2.95 10.68
N MET A 15 -7.51 3.34 10.96
CA MET A 15 -8.56 3.41 9.92
C MET A 15 -8.22 4.43 8.82
N GLY A 16 -7.56 5.54 9.19
CA GLY A 16 -7.04 6.50 8.22
C GLY A 16 -5.96 5.90 7.32
N LEU A 17 -5.11 5.02 7.88
CA LEU A 17 -4.10 4.29 7.11
C LEU A 17 -4.74 3.23 6.21
N GLU A 18 -5.75 2.50 6.66
CA GLU A 18 -6.47 1.52 5.84
C GLU A 18 -7.05 2.15 4.58
N ASN A 19 -7.80 3.26 4.72
CA ASN A 19 -8.34 4.00 3.58
C ASN A 19 -7.24 4.54 2.65
N LEU A 20 -6.11 4.97 3.22
CA LEU A 20 -4.97 5.45 2.43
C LEU A 20 -4.37 4.31 1.61
N VAL A 21 -4.20 3.14 2.21
CA VAL A 21 -3.65 1.94 1.57
C VAL A 21 -4.57 1.44 0.47
N GLU A 22 -5.88 1.38 0.72
CA GLU A 22 -6.86 1.00 -0.29
C GLU A 22 -6.78 1.94 -1.51
N ARG A 23 -6.69 3.26 -1.28
CA ARG A 23 -6.55 4.24 -2.36
C ARG A 23 -5.27 4.07 -3.17
N ILE A 24 -4.13 3.83 -2.50
CA ILE A 24 -2.83 3.57 -3.17
C ILE A 24 -2.90 2.28 -3.98
N TYR A 25 -3.47 1.22 -3.41
CA TYR A 25 -3.67 -0.06 -4.09
C TYR A 25 -4.50 0.13 -5.37
N ASN A 26 -5.69 0.71 -5.27
CA ASN A 26 -6.55 0.92 -6.44
C ASN A 26 -5.88 1.79 -7.52
N THR A 27 -5.11 2.80 -7.12
CA THR A 27 -4.38 3.65 -8.07
C THR A 27 -3.27 2.87 -8.78
N THR A 28 -2.45 2.13 -8.04
CA THR A 28 -1.35 1.34 -8.63
C THR A 28 -1.85 0.20 -9.50
N VAL A 29 -3.02 -0.39 -9.19
CA VAL A 29 -3.70 -1.38 -10.04
C VAL A 29 -3.95 -0.86 -11.44
N VAL A 30 -4.59 0.31 -11.52
CA VAL A 30 -4.97 0.91 -12.80
C VAL A 30 -3.73 1.36 -13.57
N LEU A 31 -2.75 1.95 -12.88
CA LEU A 31 -1.51 2.40 -13.51
C LEU A 31 -0.68 1.23 -14.07
N ASP A 32 -0.51 0.15 -13.31
CA ASP A 32 0.23 -1.03 -13.75
C ASP A 32 -0.44 -1.69 -14.97
N TYR A 33 -1.76 -1.84 -14.92
CA TYR A 33 -2.53 -2.32 -16.06
C TYR A 33 -2.35 -1.43 -17.29
N PHE A 34 -2.48 -0.11 -17.13
CA PHE A 34 -2.34 0.83 -18.24
C PHE A 34 -0.94 0.77 -18.86
N CYS A 35 0.11 0.79 -18.03
CA CYS A 35 1.49 0.69 -18.52
C CYS A 35 1.72 -0.62 -19.28
N GLN A 36 1.24 -1.76 -18.76
CA GLN A 36 1.36 -3.05 -19.44
C GLN A 36 0.60 -3.15 -20.76
N LYS A 37 -0.50 -2.41 -20.93
CA LYS A 37 -1.32 -2.46 -22.15
C LYS A 37 -0.95 -1.43 -23.21
N GLN A 38 -0.30 -0.34 -22.83
CA GLN A 38 0.04 0.78 -23.70
C GLN A 38 1.54 0.78 -24.05
N GLN A 39 2.03 -0.38 -24.47
CA GLN A 39 3.44 -0.61 -24.75
C GLN A 39 3.90 0.11 -26.03
N GLU A 40 3.00 0.61 -26.87
CA GLU A 40 3.34 1.41 -28.05
C GLU A 40 4.05 2.72 -27.70
N TYR A 41 3.89 3.24 -26.48
CA TYR A 41 4.56 4.44 -26.00
C TYR A 41 5.86 4.06 -25.26
N GLU A 42 6.99 4.53 -25.79
CA GLU A 42 8.32 4.24 -25.24
C GLU A 42 8.46 4.72 -23.79
N GLU A 43 7.91 5.90 -23.48
CA GLU A 43 7.92 6.47 -22.14
C GLU A 43 7.19 5.56 -21.14
N LEU A 44 6.08 4.95 -21.56
CA LEU A 44 5.34 4.00 -20.73
C LEU A 44 6.10 2.70 -20.55
N ARG A 45 6.78 2.19 -21.59
CA ARG A 45 7.66 1.02 -21.46
C ARG A 45 8.77 1.27 -20.44
N ASN A 46 9.40 2.44 -20.50
CA ASN A 46 10.50 2.80 -19.63
C ASN A 46 10.10 2.87 -18.14
N ILE A 47 8.87 3.32 -17.84
CA ILE A 47 8.38 3.39 -16.46
C ILE A 47 7.64 2.12 -15.99
N THR A 48 7.22 1.24 -16.90
CA THR A 48 6.49 -0.01 -16.58
C THR A 48 7.12 -0.80 -15.42
N PRO A 49 8.45 -1.10 -15.40
CA PRO A 49 9.03 -1.86 -14.28
C PRO A 49 8.96 -1.10 -12.95
N ILE A 50 9.02 0.23 -12.96
CA ILE A 50 8.91 1.06 -11.75
C ILE A 50 7.48 0.99 -11.19
N ILE A 51 6.49 1.13 -12.07
CA ILE A 51 5.07 1.05 -11.70
C ILE A 51 4.73 -0.36 -11.21
N HIS A 52 5.29 -1.41 -11.82
CA HIS A 52 5.10 -2.78 -11.38
C HIS A 52 5.63 -3.01 -9.96
N ASN A 53 6.82 -2.50 -9.63
CA ASN A 53 7.35 -2.59 -8.27
C ASN A 53 6.46 -1.84 -7.26
N LEU A 54 6.00 -0.64 -7.60
CA LEU A 54 5.06 0.11 -6.76
C LEU A 54 3.75 -0.65 -6.54
N ARG A 55 3.27 -1.36 -7.56
CA ARG A 55 2.11 -2.22 -7.45
C ARG A 55 2.33 -3.37 -6.47
N GLN A 56 3.48 -4.05 -6.55
CA GLN A 56 3.83 -5.14 -5.64
C GLN A 56 3.96 -4.68 -4.17
N ASP A 57 4.58 -3.51 -3.96
CA ASP A 57 4.68 -2.90 -2.64
C ASP A 57 3.29 -2.56 -2.09
N SER A 58 2.42 -2.01 -2.94
CA SER A 58 1.06 -1.69 -2.58
C SER A 58 0.19 -2.93 -2.31
N ASP A 59 0.37 -4.02 -3.06
CA ASP A 59 -0.31 -5.30 -2.82
C ASP A 59 0.08 -5.86 -1.46
N THR A 60 1.38 -5.82 -1.15
CA THR A 60 1.91 -6.25 0.15
C THR A 60 1.30 -5.43 1.29
N LEU A 61 1.29 -4.09 1.14
CA LEU A 61 0.72 -3.20 2.13
C LEU A 61 -0.78 -3.43 2.31
N ASN A 62 -1.54 -3.56 1.22
CA ASN A 62 -2.97 -3.81 1.25
C ASN A 62 -3.31 -5.17 1.90
N ALA A 63 -2.52 -6.21 1.61
CA ALA A 63 -2.67 -7.51 2.23
C ALA A 63 -2.49 -7.46 3.76
N TYR A 64 -1.61 -6.59 4.29
CA TYR A 64 -1.49 -6.41 5.74
C TYR A 64 -2.77 -5.85 6.37
N PHE A 65 -3.49 -4.96 5.69
CA PHE A 65 -4.73 -4.37 6.23
C PHE A 65 -5.94 -5.29 6.02
N ILE A 66 -6.10 -5.91 4.85
CA ILE A 66 -7.20 -6.85 4.58
C ILE A 66 -7.15 -8.06 5.53
N ASN A 67 -5.96 -8.58 5.83
CA ASN A 67 -5.79 -9.72 6.74
C ASN A 67 -5.84 -9.33 8.23
N TYR A 68 -6.06 -8.06 8.55
CA TYR A 68 -6.29 -7.56 9.91
C TYR A 68 -7.76 -7.16 10.08
N PRO A 69 -8.70 -8.13 10.19
CA PRO A 69 -10.06 -7.82 10.60
C PRO A 69 -10.04 -7.22 12.00
N GLU A 70 -11.03 -6.36 12.31
CA GLU A 70 -11.15 -5.51 13.51
C GLU A 70 -10.98 -6.22 14.89
N GLY A 71 -10.82 -7.54 14.93
CA GLY A 71 -10.59 -8.34 16.16
C GLY A 71 -9.13 -8.65 16.53
N ASN A 72 -8.13 -8.36 15.68
CA ASN A 72 -6.72 -8.71 15.94
C ASN A 72 -5.86 -7.57 16.52
N ILE A 73 -6.49 -6.44 16.87
CA ILE A 73 -5.83 -5.37 17.63
C ILE A 73 -5.72 -5.83 19.09
N GLN A 74 -4.74 -6.68 19.38
CA GLN A 74 -4.37 -6.96 20.77
C GLN A 74 -3.84 -5.65 21.37
N TYR A 75 -4.66 -5.03 22.22
CA TYR A 75 -4.22 -4.00 23.15
C TYR A 75 -3.10 -4.59 24.01
N ARG A 76 -1.85 -4.38 23.60
CA ARG A 76 -0.70 -4.59 24.48
C ARG A 76 -0.74 -3.47 25.52
N TYR A 77 -1.42 -3.75 26.64
CA TYR A 77 -1.38 -2.95 27.87
C TYR A 77 0.07 -2.81 28.35
#